data_AF-A0AAP8T2A9-F1
#
_entry.id   AF-A0AAP8T2A9-F1
#
_cell.length_a   1.000
_cell.length_b   1.000
_cell.length_c   1.000
_cell.angle_alpha   90.00
_cell.angle_beta   90.00
_cell.angle_gamma   90.00
#
_symmetry.space_group_name_H-M   'P 1'
#
loop_
_entity.id
_entity.type
_entity.pdbx_description
1 polymer ?
#
loop_
_entity_poly.entity_id
_entity_poly.type
_entity_poly.pdbx_seq_one_letter_code
_entity_poly.pdbx_strand_id
1 'polypeptide(L)' 'MAKREYLIKPLVGEIYPTIDRGESIYLWDKQGKKYIDGSSGAVAASIGHGVKEVIDEMVGQAKKVAFVYRSQFT' A
#
# COMPACT_ATOMS: atom_id res chain seq x y z
N MET A 1 0.93 29.00 -6.14
CA MET A 1 1.78 28.71 -4.97
C MET A 1 1.97 27.20 -4.89
N ALA A 2 3.19 26.70 -4.71
CA ALA A 2 3.43 25.26 -4.54
C ALA A 2 2.70 24.77 -3.27
N LYS A 3 2.01 23.63 -3.36
CA LYS A 3 1.30 23.03 -2.22
C LYS A 3 2.32 22.74 -1.12
N ARG A 4 2.06 23.20 0.10
CA ARG A 4 2.92 22.90 1.25
C ARG A 4 2.90 21.39 1.49
N GLU A 5 4.08 20.77 1.42
CA GLU A 5 4.26 19.34 1.65
C GLU A 5 4.85 19.12 3.05
N TYR A 6 4.33 18.10 3.75
CA TYR A 6 4.74 17.74 5.11
C TYR A 6 5.47 16.40 5.17
N LEU A 7 5.76 15.81 4.01
CA LEU A 7 6.41 14.52 3.89
C LEU A 7 7.89 14.69 3.57
N ILE A 8 8.76 14.10 4.38
CA ILE A 8 10.18 13.97 4.05
C ILE A 8 10.32 12.73 3.16
N LYS A 9 10.73 12.97 1.91
CA LYS A 9 10.92 11.94 0.89
C LYS A 9 12.38 11.49 0.85
N PRO A 10 12.68 10.29 0.30
CA PRO A 10 14.05 9.85 0.08
C PRO A 10 14.89 10.86 -0.71
N LEU A 11 14.32 11.46 -1.75
CA LEU A 11 14.91 12.61 -2.44
C LEU A 11 14.13 13.87 -2.05
N VAL A 12 14.77 14.74 -1.30
CA VAL A 12 14.17 16.00 -0.82
C VAL A 12 13.96 16.95 -2.00
N GLY A 13 12.76 17.50 -2.13
CA GLY A 13 12.38 18.44 -3.19
C GLY A 13 11.77 17.80 -4.44
N GLU A 14 11.84 16.48 -4.58
CA GLU A 14 11.27 15.78 -5.73
C GLU A 14 9.74 15.63 -5.65
N ILE A 15 9.08 15.73 -6.81
CA ILE A 15 7.64 15.54 -6.94
C ILE A 15 7.39 14.13 -7.50
N TYR A 16 6.82 13.25 -6.67
CA TYR A 16 6.46 11.90 -7.09
C TYR A 16 4.99 11.82 -7.54
N PRO A 17 4.67 10.94 -8.51
CA PRO A 17 3.30 10.53 -8.75
C PRO A 17 2.65 10.00 -7.47
N THR A 18 1.38 10.30 -7.27
CA THR A 18 0.61 9.74 -6.16
C THR A 18 -0.15 8.51 -6.65
N ILE A 19 0.20 7.33 -6.16
CA ILE A 19 -0.52 6.09 -6.45
C ILE A 19 -1.92 6.13 -5.81
N ASP A 20 -2.93 5.68 -6.56
CA ASP A 20 -4.34 5.66 -6.17
C ASP A 20 -4.87 4.23 -5.99
N ARG A 21 -4.52 3.32 -6.90
CA ARG A 21 -4.93 1.91 -6.82
C ARG A 21 -3.87 0.96 -7.37
N GLY A 22 -3.95 -0.30 -6.96
CA GLY A 22 -3.15 -1.41 -7.48
C GLY A 22 -3.99 -2.67 -7.68
N GLU A 23 -3.62 -3.46 -8.70
CA GLU A 23 -4.30 -4.70 -9.07
C GLU A 23 -3.31 -5.61 -9.81
N SER A 24 -3.16 -6.85 -9.36
CA SER A 24 -2.16 -7.78 -9.91
C SER A 24 -0.76 -7.12 -9.88
N ILE A 25 -0.02 -7.13 -11.00
CA ILE A 25 1.31 -6.52 -11.10
C ILE A 25 1.29 -5.01 -11.41
N TYR A 26 0.14 -4.35 -11.32
CA TYR A 26 -0.02 -2.98 -11.80
C TYR A 26 -0.38 -1.99 -10.70
N LEU A 27 0.09 -0.76 -10.89
CA LEU A 27 -0.27 0.42 -10.12
C LEU A 27 -0.82 1.50 -11.04
N TRP A 28 -1.76 2.30 -10.54
CA TRP A 28 -2.28 3.48 -11.22
C TRP A 28 -2.10 4.71 -10.35
N ASP A 29 -1.56 5.79 -10.92
CA ASP A 29 -1.54 7.08 -10.24
C ASP A 29 -2.90 7.79 -10.30
N LYS A 30 -3.02 8.89 -9.55
CA LYS A 30 -4.20 9.76 -9.54
C LYS A 30 -4.51 10.44 -10.89
N GLN A 31 -3.59 10.36 -11.85
CA GLN A 31 -3.79 10.86 -13.21
C GLN A 31 -4.23 9.72 -14.16
N GLY A 32 -4.34 8.49 -13.66
CA GLY A 32 -4.73 7.30 -14.42
C GLY A 32 -3.58 6.61 -15.15
N LYS A 33 -2.33 7.06 -15.02
CA LYS A 33 -1.19 6.41 -15.65
C LYS A 33 -0.94 5.06 -14.99
N LYS A 34 -0.82 4.02 -15.83
CA LYS A 34 -0.57 2.64 -15.42
C LYS A 34 0.92 2.32 -15.41
N TYR A 35 1.37 1.65 -14.35
CA TYR A 35 2.75 1.25 -14.13
C TYR A 35 2.82 -0.25 -13.88
N ILE A 36 3.85 -0.92 -14.39
CA ILE A 36 4.19 -2.28 -13.97
C ILE A 36 5.02 -2.16 -12.68
N ASP A 37 4.58 -2.83 -11.62
CA ASP A 37 5.37 -3.05 -10.42
C ASP A 37 6.26 -4.28 -10.61
N GLY A 38 7.44 -4.07 -11.18
CA GLY A 38 8.42 -5.12 -11.42
C GLY A 38 9.23 -5.54 -10.20
N SER A 39 9.13 -4.80 -9.08
CA SER A 39 9.92 -5.05 -7.86
C SER A 39 9.10 -5.56 -6.68
N SER A 40 7.77 -5.60 -6.82
CA SER A 40 6.84 -5.86 -5.70
C SER A 40 7.02 -4.85 -4.57
N GLY A 41 7.26 -3.58 -4.92
CA GLY A 41 7.68 -2.54 -3.98
C GLY A 41 9.04 -2.87 -3.34
N ALA A 42 9.09 -2.93 -2.01
CA ALA A 42 10.24 -3.40 -1.23
C ALA A 42 10.24 -4.93 -1.09
N VAL A 43 9.96 -5.65 -2.18
CA VAL A 43 9.83 -7.12 -2.21
C VAL A 43 8.73 -7.64 -1.25
N ALA A 44 7.64 -6.86 -1.10
CA ALA A 44 6.58 -7.12 -0.13
C ALA A 44 5.27 -7.60 -0.77
N ALA A 45 5.00 -7.20 -2.02
CA ALA A 45 3.75 -7.50 -2.73
C ALA A 45 3.88 -8.69 -3.70
N SER A 46 4.52 -9.79 -3.29
CA SER A 46 4.90 -10.89 -4.18
C SER A 46 3.72 -11.61 -4.87
N ILE A 47 2.52 -11.54 -4.28
CA ILE A 47 1.27 -12.08 -4.86
C ILE A 47 0.47 -11.03 -5.65
N GLY A 48 1.05 -9.85 -5.86
CA GLY A 48 0.42 -8.71 -6.49
C GLY A 48 -0.45 -7.87 -5.54
N HIS A 49 -1.04 -6.82 -6.09
CA HIS A 49 -1.89 -5.86 -5.40
C HIS A 49 -3.37 -6.23 -5.50
N GLY A 50 -4.17 -5.82 -4.52
CA GLY A 50 -5.63 -5.94 -4.58
C GLY A 50 -6.18 -7.36 -4.42
N VAL A 51 -5.44 -8.26 -3.75
CA VAL A 51 -5.86 -9.66 -3.57
C VAL A 51 -7.09 -9.73 -2.64
N LYS A 52 -8.26 -10.02 -3.24
CA LYS A 52 -9.55 -10.01 -2.53
C LYS A 52 -9.57 -10.91 -1.29
N GLU A 53 -9.04 -12.13 -1.41
CA GLU A 53 -9.01 -13.10 -0.31
C GLU A 53 -8.26 -12.54 0.92
N VAL A 54 -7.10 -11.91 0.70
CA VAL A 54 -6.32 -11.28 1.77
C VAL A 54 -7.08 -10.11 2.39
N ILE A 55 -7.70 -9.26 1.57
CA ILE A 55 -8.49 -8.11 2.05
C ILE A 55 -9.67 -8.58 2.91
N ASP A 56 -10.41 -9.58 2.44
CA ASP A 56 -11.58 -10.12 3.14
C ASP A 56 -11.17 -10.68 4.52
N GLU A 57 -10.09 -11.46 4.58
CA GLU A 57 -9.58 -12.03 5.84
C GLU A 57 -9.03 -10.97 6.80
N MET A 58 -8.29 -9.97 6.28
CA MET A 58 -7.81 -8.84 7.09
C MET A 58 -8.98 -8.07 7.71
N VAL A 59 -10.03 -7.78 6.92
CA VAL A 59 -11.25 -7.11 7.40
C VAL A 59 -11.99 -8.00 8.40
N GLY A 60 -12.12 -9.29 8.09
CA GLY A 60 -12.77 -10.28 8.95
C GLY A 60 -12.11 -10.36 10.33
N GLN A 61 -10.78 -10.41 10.37
CA GLN A 61 -10.04 -10.45 11.62
C GLN A 61 -10.11 -9.12 12.37
N ALA A 62 -9.97 -7.99 11.68
CA ALA A 62 -10.06 -6.67 12.31
C ALA A 62 -11.41 -6.41 13.00
N LYS A 63 -12.50 -6.99 12.48
CA LYS A 63 -13.83 -6.95 13.12
C LYS A 63 -13.92 -7.77 14.40
N LYS A 64 -13.10 -8.82 14.53
CA LYS A 64 -13.06 -9.69 15.73
C LYS A 64 -12.10 -9.11 16.77
N VAL A 65 -10.84 -8.92 16.37
CA VAL A 65 -9.78 -8.36 17.20
C VAL A 65 -8.61 -7.92 16.32
N ALA A 66 -8.16 -6.67 16.50
CA ALA A 66 -7.05 -6.12 15.72
C ALA A 66 -5.67 -6.45 16.33
N PHE A 67 -5.60 -6.67 17.65
CA PHE A 67 -4.35 -6.91 18.36
C PHE A 67 -4.61 -7.62 19.69
N VAL A 68 -3.74 -8.56 20.04
CA VAL A 68 -3.66 -9.18 21.38
C VAL A 68 -2.20 -9.26 21.81
N TYR A 69 -1.97 -9.23 23.12
CA TYR A 69 -0.63 -9.31 23.67
C TYR A 69 -0.24 -10.78 23.91
N ARG A 70 0.85 -11.19 23.27
CA ARG A 70 1.29 -12.60 23.19
C ARG A 70 1.59 -13.25 24.55
N SER A 71 1.96 -12.47 25.58
CA SER A 71 2.24 -13.05 26.89
C SER A 71 0.97 -13.38 27.69
N GLN A 72 -0.21 -12.90 27.30
CA GLN A 72 -1.47 -13.21 27.97
C GLN A 72 -2.43 -14.06 27.12
N PHE A 73 -2.34 -13.99 25.79
CA PHE A 73 -3.29 -14.60 24.87
C PHE A 73 -2.57 -15.31 23.72
N THR A 74 -3.18 -16.38 23.18
CA THR A 74 -2.77 -17.09 21.95
C THR A 74 -3.80 -16.96 20.85
#